data_AF-A0A8T4CI85-F1
#
_entry.id   AF-A0A8T4CI85-F1
#
_cell.length_a   1.000
_cell.length_b   1.000
_cell.length_c   1.000
_cell.angle_alpha   90.00
_cell.angle_beta   90.00
_cell.angle_gamma   90.00
#
_symmetry.space_group_name_H-M   'P 1'
#
loop_
_entity.id
_entity.type
_entity.pdbx_description
1 polymer ?
#
loop_
_entity_poly.entity_id
_entity_poly.type
_entity_poly.pdbx_seq_one_letter_code
_entity_poly.pdbx_strand_id
1 'polypeptide(L)'
;MERQKDNVVIIFARWPAPGTCKTRIAAEISPRFASEFSMACLSDLILNVGGSDYYDLVVGVNTAAELALFKEHYGLSGILTEGTTQSDRFHFAFSRLLGNDGYRKVLLIPMDLPFLSQEDMITAFTRLDAYPFVHGPESNGGIYLIGVRAPYTKDIFHSVRWSTPTSFEDLVRNCGQENVYPLRQRDDLDSFKAVLVARRGIAHHCPTLFKLLIREGYYLPDDRYVDFDLLPISIPVVTAIVQRRGTDELEVLMQTRWKPGTDPTYTGSLELPSGLVHKHEPAHQAVVREVQEETGLEAEVLSSHLEPEMRLQAHRGPRDDTAIAYAPFCRTQQTQGGRAYIGMAFLCKVVGGELHANPSESKNHFWLRLSELTEMLRENPEDMFTLNVPVLRWYVEYARRHMDFLLSALGGA
;
A
#
# COMPACT_ATOMS: atom_id res chain seq x y z
N MET A 1 -15.77 33.85 -35.66
CA MET A 1 -16.59 32.70 -36.09
C MET A 1 -16.83 31.87 -34.84
N GLU A 2 -18.06 31.79 -34.34
CA GLU A 2 -18.37 30.93 -33.20
C GLU A 2 -17.99 29.48 -33.54
N ARG A 3 -17.27 28.82 -32.64
CA ARG A 3 -16.85 27.42 -32.82
C ARG A 3 -18.12 26.58 -32.91
N GLN A 4 -18.31 25.87 -34.02
CA GLN A 4 -19.41 24.94 -34.16
C GLN A 4 -19.23 23.81 -33.14
N LYS A 5 -20.17 23.69 -32.19
CA LYS A 5 -20.13 22.71 -31.10
C LYS A 5 -20.48 21.31 -31.62
N ASP A 6 -19.53 20.64 -32.26
CA ASP A 6 -19.81 19.34 -32.89
C ASP A 6 -19.76 18.17 -31.92
N ASN A 7 -18.78 18.15 -31.00
CA ASN A 7 -18.49 16.99 -30.15
C ASN A 7 -18.38 17.38 -28.67
N VAL A 8 -18.91 16.54 -27.78
CA VAL A 8 -18.74 16.71 -26.33
C VAL A 8 -18.51 15.38 -25.63
N VAL A 9 -17.60 15.38 -24.66
CA VAL A 9 -17.38 14.30 -23.71
C VAL A 9 -17.98 14.72 -22.37
N ILE A 10 -18.90 13.92 -21.84
CA ILE A 10 -19.44 14.07 -20.50
C ILE A 10 -18.85 13.01 -19.57
N ILE A 11 -18.13 13.47 -18.54
CA ILE A 11 -17.72 12.62 -17.42
C ILE A 11 -18.92 12.52 -16.49
N PHE A 12 -19.51 11.33 -16.39
CA PHE A 12 -20.61 11.10 -15.46
C PHE A 12 -20.04 10.75 -14.09
N ALA A 13 -20.25 11.62 -13.10
CA ALA A 13 -19.53 11.56 -11.84
C ALA A 13 -20.44 11.83 -10.62
N ARG A 14 -20.02 11.28 -9.48
CA ARG A 14 -20.48 11.70 -8.15
C ARG A 14 -19.29 12.20 -7.37
N TRP A 15 -19.48 13.16 -6.49
CA TRP A 15 -18.36 13.67 -5.70
C TRP A 15 -17.81 12.57 -4.77
N PRO A 16 -16.53 12.19 -4.86
CA PRO A 16 -15.97 11.15 -4.00
C PRO A 16 -15.85 11.62 -2.56
N ALA A 17 -16.54 10.92 -1.65
CA ALA A 17 -16.39 11.10 -0.20
C ALA A 17 -16.08 9.76 0.49
N PRO A 18 -15.36 9.77 1.64
CA PRO A 18 -15.09 8.56 2.39
C PRO A 18 -16.37 7.77 2.67
N GLY A 19 -16.35 6.47 2.35
CA GLY A 19 -17.50 5.57 2.55
C GLY A 19 -18.58 5.61 1.47
N THR A 20 -18.45 6.46 0.45
CA THR A 20 -19.46 6.62 -0.62
C THR A 20 -19.01 6.12 -2.00
N CYS A 21 -17.73 5.79 -2.16
CA CYS A 21 -17.10 5.39 -3.42
C CYS A 21 -16.16 4.19 -3.22
N LYS A 22 -15.88 3.47 -4.33
CA LYS A 22 -14.96 2.31 -4.40
C LYS A 22 -14.99 1.43 -3.14
N THR A 23 -16.16 0.89 -2.81
CA THR A 23 -16.42 0.16 -1.55
C THR A 23 -15.50 -1.05 -1.36
N ARG A 24 -15.09 -1.70 -2.45
CA ARG A 24 -14.13 -2.82 -2.41
C ARG A 24 -12.72 -2.35 -2.00
N ILE A 25 -12.22 -1.26 -2.59
CA ILE A 25 -10.96 -0.62 -2.16
C ILE A 25 -11.08 -0.11 -0.72
N ALA A 26 -12.24 0.44 -0.34
CA ALA A 26 -12.47 0.91 1.03
C ALA A 26 -12.40 -0.23 2.06
N ALA A 27 -12.90 -1.41 1.70
CA ALA A 27 -12.85 -2.61 2.53
C ALA A 27 -11.44 -3.24 2.59
N GLU A 28 -10.68 -3.15 1.50
CA GLU A 28 -9.30 -3.68 1.43
C GLU A 28 -8.28 -2.78 2.13
N ILE A 29 -8.47 -1.44 2.10
CA ILE A 29 -7.51 -0.46 2.60
C ILE A 29 -8.14 0.46 3.66
N SER A 30 -8.91 1.46 3.23
CA SER A 30 -9.70 2.32 4.12
C SER A 30 -10.67 3.20 3.33
N PRO A 31 -11.77 3.67 3.95
CA PRO A 31 -12.68 4.64 3.34
C PRO A 31 -12.01 5.94 2.90
N ARG A 32 -11.02 6.45 3.66
CA ARG A 32 -10.24 7.65 3.32
C ARG A 32 -9.45 7.42 2.02
N PHE A 33 -8.71 6.32 1.96
CA PHE A 33 -7.90 5.98 0.78
C PHE A 33 -8.78 5.82 -0.46
N ALA A 34 -9.93 5.16 -0.35
CA ALA A 34 -10.85 4.97 -1.48
C ALA A 34 -11.35 6.28 -2.11
N SER A 35 -11.65 7.29 -1.29
CA SER A 35 -12.04 8.61 -1.80
C SER A 35 -10.86 9.36 -2.43
N GLU A 36 -9.68 9.32 -1.81
CA GLU A 36 -8.48 9.97 -2.37
C GLU A 36 -8.05 9.29 -3.68
N PHE A 37 -8.17 7.97 -3.75
CA PHE A 37 -7.96 7.17 -4.95
C PHE A 37 -8.90 7.61 -6.08
N SER A 38 -10.20 7.70 -5.81
CA SER A 38 -11.19 8.12 -6.81
C SER A 38 -10.94 9.54 -7.31
N MET A 39 -10.56 10.46 -6.40
CA MET A 39 -10.15 11.83 -6.77
C MET A 39 -8.89 11.85 -7.62
N ALA A 40 -7.88 11.03 -7.30
CA ALA A 40 -6.66 10.92 -8.08
C ALA A 40 -6.91 10.34 -9.48
N CYS A 41 -7.75 9.29 -9.57
CA CYS A 41 -8.18 8.74 -10.86
C CYS A 41 -8.87 9.78 -11.73
N LEU A 42 -9.77 10.57 -11.15
CA LEU A 42 -10.45 11.64 -11.87
C LEU A 42 -9.46 12.72 -12.34
N SER A 43 -8.53 13.15 -11.48
CA SER A 43 -7.51 14.13 -11.85
C SER A 43 -6.70 13.68 -13.06
N ASP A 44 -6.27 12.41 -13.08
CA ASP A 44 -5.51 11.85 -14.20
C ASP A 44 -6.38 11.63 -15.44
N LEU A 45 -7.65 11.24 -15.28
CA LEU A 45 -8.61 11.19 -16.39
C LEU A 45 -8.75 12.58 -17.05
N ILE A 46 -9.02 13.62 -16.26
CA ILE A 46 -9.15 15.00 -16.76
C ILE A 46 -7.86 15.46 -17.44
N LEU A 47 -6.70 15.13 -16.87
CA LEU A 47 -5.40 15.43 -17.50
C LEU A 47 -5.28 14.75 -18.86
N ASN A 48 -5.68 13.47 -18.96
CA ASN A 48 -5.49 12.66 -20.14
C ASN A 48 -6.53 12.90 -21.25
N VAL A 49 -7.74 13.36 -20.91
CA VAL A 49 -8.82 13.66 -21.89
C VAL A 49 -9.11 15.16 -22.06
N GLY A 50 -8.63 16.03 -21.18
CA GLY A 50 -8.85 17.48 -21.24
C GLY A 50 -7.94 18.19 -22.25
N GLY A 51 -8.19 19.48 -22.48
CA GLY A 51 -7.36 20.33 -23.35
C GLY A 51 -7.48 20.03 -24.86
N SER A 52 -8.47 19.25 -25.27
CA SER A 52 -8.73 18.94 -26.67
C SER A 52 -9.43 20.10 -27.38
N ASP A 53 -8.98 20.39 -28.61
CA ASP A 53 -9.68 21.31 -29.51
C ASP A 53 -10.77 20.62 -30.35
N TYR A 54 -10.91 19.30 -30.23
CA TYR A 54 -11.83 18.51 -31.04
C TYR A 54 -13.19 18.29 -30.38
N TYR A 55 -13.28 18.45 -29.07
CA TYR A 55 -14.50 18.28 -28.29
C TYR A 55 -14.48 19.15 -27.03
N ASP A 56 -15.66 19.49 -26.54
CA ASP A 56 -15.81 20.08 -25.22
C ASP A 56 -15.79 18.97 -24.14
N LEU A 57 -15.26 19.27 -22.96
CA LEU A 57 -15.25 18.36 -21.81
C LEU A 57 -16.14 18.94 -20.70
N VAL A 58 -17.14 18.17 -20.27
CA VAL A 58 -18.09 18.59 -19.24
C VAL A 58 -18.31 17.48 -18.21
N VAL A 59 -18.87 17.84 -17.05
CA VAL A 59 -19.28 16.88 -16.03
C VAL A 59 -20.81 16.76 -15.94
N GLY A 60 -21.31 15.54 -15.80
CA GLY A 60 -22.71 15.25 -15.49
C GLY A 60 -22.86 14.85 -14.03
N VAL A 61 -23.65 15.60 -13.27
CA VAL A 61 -23.85 15.37 -11.83
C VAL A 61 -25.33 15.42 -11.45
N ASN A 62 -25.62 15.09 -10.19
CA ASN A 62 -26.99 14.94 -9.71
C ASN A 62 -27.47 16.15 -8.90
N THR A 63 -26.54 16.94 -8.35
CA THR A 63 -26.86 18.05 -7.47
C THR A 63 -26.06 19.31 -7.82
N ALA A 64 -26.65 20.48 -7.55
CA ALA A 64 -25.96 21.76 -7.72
C ALA A 64 -24.72 21.89 -6.81
N ALA A 65 -24.75 21.26 -5.63
CA ALA A 65 -23.62 21.22 -4.72
C ALA A 65 -22.43 20.46 -5.31
N GLU A 66 -22.66 19.27 -5.87
CA GLU A 66 -21.60 18.53 -6.58
C GLU A 66 -21.06 19.33 -7.76
N LEU A 67 -21.95 19.97 -8.55
CA LEU A 67 -21.53 20.78 -9.69
C LEU A 67 -20.59 21.92 -9.27
N ALA A 68 -20.90 22.57 -8.14
CA ALA A 68 -20.04 23.60 -7.56
C ALA A 68 -18.67 23.05 -7.15
N LEU A 69 -18.62 21.87 -6.51
CA LEU A 69 -17.38 21.22 -6.11
C LEU A 69 -16.50 20.86 -7.32
N PHE A 70 -17.06 20.29 -8.38
CA PHE A 70 -16.29 20.00 -9.61
C PHE A 70 -15.78 21.26 -10.30
N LYS A 71 -16.57 22.34 -10.30
CA LYS A 71 -16.15 23.63 -10.84
C LYS A 71 -15.01 24.23 -10.01
N GLU A 72 -15.11 24.20 -8.68
CA GLU A 72 -14.10 24.75 -7.78
C GLU A 72 -12.78 23.99 -7.85
N HIS A 73 -12.83 22.65 -7.79
CA HIS A 73 -11.63 21.83 -7.72
C HIS A 73 -10.97 21.55 -9.08
N TYR A 74 -11.76 21.46 -10.15
CA TYR A 74 -11.28 21.01 -11.46
C TYR A 74 -11.54 22.03 -12.59
N GLY A 75 -12.23 23.13 -12.32
CA GLY A 75 -12.61 24.09 -13.37
C GLY A 75 -13.61 23.53 -14.38
N LEU A 76 -14.22 22.37 -14.11
CA LEU A 76 -15.16 21.73 -15.03
C LEU A 76 -16.53 22.38 -14.96
N SER A 77 -17.01 22.85 -16.12
CA SER A 77 -18.43 23.14 -16.32
C SER A 77 -19.22 21.84 -16.51
N GLY A 78 -20.52 21.88 -16.29
CA GLY A 78 -21.33 20.67 -16.35
C GLY A 78 -22.82 20.91 -16.45
N ILE A 79 -23.56 19.81 -16.48
CA ILE A 79 -25.03 19.77 -16.48
C ILE A 79 -25.54 19.04 -15.24
N LEU A 80 -26.69 19.50 -14.75
CA LEU A 80 -27.47 18.75 -13.76
C LEU A 80 -28.33 17.73 -14.50
N THR A 81 -28.24 16.48 -14.10
CA THR A 81 -29.03 15.39 -14.68
C THR A 81 -30.25 15.10 -13.82
N GLU A 82 -31.38 14.89 -14.50
CA GLU A 82 -32.66 14.59 -13.86
C GLU A 82 -33.04 13.12 -14.05
N GLY A 83 -33.77 12.57 -13.08
CA GLY A 83 -34.19 11.18 -13.12
C GLY A 83 -34.02 10.45 -11.79
N THR A 84 -34.77 9.37 -11.62
CA THR A 84 -34.70 8.55 -10.40
C THR A 84 -33.71 7.40 -10.56
N THR A 85 -33.59 6.86 -11.76
CA THR A 85 -32.68 5.76 -12.10
C THR A 85 -31.44 6.25 -12.85
N GLN A 86 -30.42 5.38 -12.98
CA GLN A 86 -29.25 5.65 -13.83
C GLN A 86 -29.64 5.79 -15.31
N SER A 87 -30.58 4.97 -15.80
CA SER A 87 -31.12 5.08 -17.15
C SER A 87 -31.76 6.44 -17.42
N ASP A 88 -32.59 6.94 -16.49
CA ASP A 88 -33.24 8.25 -16.63
C ASP A 88 -32.20 9.37 -16.78
N ARG A 89 -31.15 9.33 -15.95
CA ARG A 89 -30.10 10.35 -15.94
C ARG A 89 -29.25 10.32 -17.20
N PHE A 90 -28.91 9.13 -17.70
CA PHE A 90 -28.21 8.97 -18.98
C PHE A 90 -29.08 9.47 -20.13
N HIS A 91 -30.34 9.05 -20.16
CA HIS A 91 -31.30 9.52 -21.16
C HIS A 91 -31.42 11.04 -21.17
N PHE A 92 -31.57 11.66 -19.99
CA PHE A 92 -31.63 13.10 -19.85
C PHE A 92 -30.37 13.78 -20.38
N ALA A 93 -29.17 13.29 -20.02
CA ALA A 93 -27.92 13.87 -20.46
C ALA A 93 -27.78 13.86 -22.00
N PHE A 94 -28.09 12.73 -22.65
CA PHE A 94 -28.05 12.63 -24.11
C PHE A 94 -29.10 13.51 -24.78
N SER A 95 -30.35 13.51 -24.29
CA SER A 95 -31.42 14.36 -24.83
C SER A 95 -31.10 15.85 -24.70
N ARG A 96 -30.53 16.28 -23.57
CA ARG A 96 -30.10 17.65 -23.34
C ARG A 96 -28.96 18.05 -24.29
N LEU A 97 -27.90 17.25 -24.35
CA LEU A 97 -26.69 17.58 -25.09
C LEU A 97 -26.90 17.53 -26.61
N LEU A 98 -27.55 16.47 -27.12
CA LEU A 98 -27.82 16.32 -28.56
C LEU A 98 -29.00 17.17 -29.06
N GLY A 99 -29.95 17.51 -28.17
CA GLY A 99 -31.15 18.27 -28.51
C GLY A 99 -31.00 19.75 -28.20
N ASN A 100 -31.02 20.10 -26.92
CA ASN A 100 -31.07 21.51 -26.48
C ASN A 100 -29.75 22.26 -26.67
N ASP A 101 -28.61 21.60 -26.40
CA ASP A 101 -27.29 22.23 -26.48
C ASP A 101 -26.68 22.15 -27.89
N GLY A 102 -27.30 21.37 -28.78
CA GLY A 102 -27.00 21.34 -30.22
C GLY A 102 -25.77 20.55 -30.62
N TYR A 103 -25.20 19.72 -29.74
CA TYR A 103 -24.06 18.86 -30.10
C TYR A 103 -24.48 17.78 -31.11
N ARG A 104 -23.55 17.41 -32.01
CA ARG A 104 -23.80 16.35 -33.00
C ARG A 104 -23.41 14.98 -32.50
N LYS A 105 -22.40 14.90 -31.63
CA LYS A 105 -21.90 13.64 -31.06
C LYS A 105 -21.60 13.83 -29.58
N VAL A 106 -22.05 12.89 -28.76
CA VAL A 106 -21.83 12.87 -27.32
C VAL A 106 -21.17 11.55 -26.94
N LEU A 107 -20.11 11.61 -26.12
CA LEU A 107 -19.54 10.45 -25.42
C LEU A 107 -19.77 10.61 -23.93
N LEU A 108 -20.25 9.55 -23.27
CA LEU A 108 -20.35 9.42 -21.83
C LEU A 108 -19.26 8.46 -21.34
N ILE A 109 -18.48 8.90 -20.36
CA ILE A 109 -17.42 8.12 -19.70
C ILE A 109 -17.54 8.21 -18.16
N PRO A 110 -17.09 7.20 -17.40
CA PRO A 110 -17.05 7.25 -15.95
C PRO A 110 -15.84 8.05 -15.48
N MET A 111 -15.85 8.41 -14.19
CA MET A 111 -14.81 9.25 -13.58
C MET A 111 -13.53 8.49 -13.15
N ASP A 112 -13.61 7.16 -13.08
CA ASP A 112 -12.67 6.28 -12.39
C ASP A 112 -11.87 5.37 -13.34
N LEU A 113 -11.69 5.83 -14.59
CA LEU A 113 -10.85 5.21 -15.61
C LEU A 113 -9.69 6.12 -16.02
N PRO A 114 -8.62 6.22 -15.21
CA PRO A 114 -7.55 7.19 -15.42
C PRO A 114 -6.71 6.95 -16.68
N PHE A 115 -6.79 5.76 -17.28
CA PHE A 115 -6.03 5.40 -18.49
C PHE A 115 -6.67 5.85 -19.80
N LEU A 116 -7.90 6.39 -19.79
CA LEU A 116 -8.51 6.93 -21.01
C LEU A 116 -7.72 8.14 -21.50
N SER A 117 -7.60 8.26 -22.82
CA SER A 117 -6.81 9.29 -23.49
C SER A 117 -7.64 10.05 -24.53
N GLN A 118 -7.12 11.18 -24.99
CA GLN A 118 -7.70 11.88 -26.14
C GLN A 118 -7.80 10.99 -27.39
N GLU A 119 -6.85 10.08 -27.61
CA GLU A 119 -6.88 9.15 -28.75
C GLU A 119 -8.11 8.22 -28.69
N ASP A 120 -8.47 7.76 -27.49
CA ASP A 120 -9.69 6.96 -27.29
C ASP A 120 -10.94 7.79 -27.65
N MET A 121 -10.99 9.06 -27.23
CA MET A 121 -12.13 9.95 -27.50
C MET A 121 -12.25 10.25 -29.00
N ILE A 122 -11.14 10.61 -29.65
CA ILE A 122 -11.10 10.90 -31.10
C ILE A 122 -11.50 9.66 -31.90
N THR A 123 -11.01 8.48 -31.50
CA THR A 123 -11.40 7.21 -32.14
C THR A 123 -12.90 6.99 -32.02
N ALA A 124 -13.47 7.15 -30.82
CA ALA A 124 -14.90 6.99 -30.59
C ALA A 124 -15.74 7.96 -31.44
N PHE A 125 -15.37 9.24 -31.47
CA PHE A 125 -16.05 10.25 -32.31
C PHE A 125 -15.94 9.97 -33.81
N THR A 126 -14.79 9.48 -34.27
CA THR A 126 -14.59 9.11 -35.68
C THR A 126 -15.47 7.92 -36.06
N ARG A 127 -15.61 6.93 -35.17
CA ARG A 127 -16.51 5.79 -35.41
C ARG A 127 -17.97 6.20 -35.44
N LEU A 128 -18.35 7.25 -34.72
CA LEU A 128 -19.68 7.85 -34.81
C LEU A 128 -19.99 8.50 -36.18
N ASP A 129 -19.03 8.67 -37.09
CA ASP A 129 -19.33 9.08 -38.47
C ASP A 129 -19.97 7.94 -39.28
N ALA A 130 -19.56 6.70 -39.02
CA ALA A 130 -20.11 5.52 -39.71
C ALA A 130 -21.30 4.90 -38.94
N TYR A 131 -21.20 4.85 -37.61
CA TYR A 131 -22.18 4.17 -36.76
C TYR A 131 -22.98 5.15 -35.90
N PRO A 132 -24.29 4.95 -35.71
CA PRO A 132 -25.07 5.82 -34.83
C PRO A 132 -24.73 5.66 -33.35
N PHE A 133 -24.15 4.52 -32.97
CA PHE A 133 -23.77 4.20 -31.60
C PHE A 133 -22.37 3.60 -31.55
N VAL A 134 -21.62 3.94 -30.49
CA VAL A 134 -20.36 3.27 -30.12
C VAL A 134 -20.43 2.87 -28.65
N HIS A 135 -19.71 1.81 -28.27
CA HIS A 135 -19.55 1.46 -26.86
C HIS A 135 -18.12 1.00 -26.56
N GLY A 136 -17.67 1.22 -25.34
CA GLY A 136 -16.46 0.62 -24.76
C GLY A 136 -16.85 -0.49 -23.80
N PRO A 137 -16.57 -1.77 -24.11
CA PRO A 137 -16.95 -2.88 -23.25
C PRO A 137 -15.94 -3.07 -22.10
N GLU A 138 -16.43 -3.60 -20.98
CA GLU A 138 -15.62 -4.13 -19.87
C GLU A 138 -15.59 -5.67 -19.91
N SER A 139 -14.57 -6.30 -19.34
CA SER A 139 -14.42 -7.76 -19.28
C SER A 139 -15.52 -8.46 -18.49
N ASN A 140 -16.14 -7.75 -17.55
CA ASN A 140 -17.16 -8.25 -16.64
C ASN A 140 -18.59 -8.18 -17.23
N GLY A 141 -18.76 -7.72 -18.48
CA GLY A 141 -20.07 -7.49 -19.11
C GLY A 141 -20.65 -6.07 -18.89
N GLY A 142 -19.87 -5.18 -18.29
CA GLY A 142 -20.13 -3.76 -18.12
C GLY A 142 -19.79 -2.92 -19.36
N ILE A 143 -19.95 -1.60 -19.22
CA ILE A 143 -19.76 -0.63 -20.30
C ILE A 143 -19.09 0.62 -19.73
N TYR A 144 -17.88 0.90 -20.18
CA TYR A 144 -17.14 2.06 -19.72
C TYR A 144 -17.32 3.30 -20.61
N LEU A 145 -17.78 3.15 -21.84
CA LEU A 145 -18.00 4.27 -22.74
C LEU A 145 -19.28 4.06 -23.55
N ILE A 146 -20.09 5.09 -23.64
CA ILE A 146 -21.30 5.09 -24.47
C ILE A 146 -21.26 6.32 -25.35
N GLY A 147 -21.35 6.14 -26.67
CA GLY A 147 -21.35 7.25 -27.61
C GLY A 147 -22.54 7.21 -28.54
N VAL A 148 -23.09 8.39 -28.84
CA VAL A 148 -24.28 8.56 -29.67
C VAL A 148 -24.09 9.74 -30.61
N ARG A 149 -24.53 9.59 -31.86
CA ARG A 149 -24.65 10.71 -32.81
C ARG A 149 -26.11 11.16 -32.97
N ALA A 150 -26.29 12.45 -33.22
CA ALA A 150 -27.57 13.00 -33.60
C ALA A 150 -28.02 12.47 -34.99
N PRO A 151 -29.34 12.33 -35.22
CA PRO A 151 -30.43 12.59 -34.27
C PRO A 151 -30.60 11.47 -33.23
N TYR A 152 -30.86 11.83 -31.98
CA TYR A 152 -31.20 10.88 -30.91
C TYR A 152 -32.72 10.61 -30.90
N THR A 153 -33.14 9.54 -31.55
CA THR A 153 -34.56 9.30 -31.86
C THR A 153 -35.25 8.28 -30.95
N LYS A 154 -34.52 7.59 -30.07
CA LYS A 154 -35.06 6.57 -29.17
C LYS A 154 -34.29 6.52 -27.85
N ASP A 155 -34.97 6.15 -26.78
CA ASP A 155 -34.32 5.86 -25.51
C ASP A 155 -33.62 4.50 -25.55
N ILE A 156 -32.29 4.51 -25.61
CA ILE A 156 -31.48 3.28 -25.60
C ILE A 156 -31.25 2.74 -24.19
N PHE A 157 -31.53 3.51 -23.14
CA PHE A 157 -31.25 3.13 -21.75
C PHE A 157 -32.42 2.45 -21.05
N HIS A 158 -33.59 2.40 -21.70
CA HIS A 158 -34.79 1.75 -21.17
C HIS A 158 -34.52 0.28 -20.78
N SER A 159 -34.87 -0.08 -19.55
CA SER A 159 -34.75 -1.45 -19.02
C SER A 159 -33.35 -2.07 -19.11
N VAL A 160 -32.30 -1.25 -19.09
CA VAL A 160 -30.92 -1.73 -18.96
C VAL A 160 -30.62 -2.03 -17.49
N ARG A 161 -30.16 -3.25 -17.19
CA ARG A 161 -29.76 -3.63 -15.84
C ARG A 161 -28.31 -3.22 -15.59
N TRP A 162 -28.11 -1.99 -15.13
CA TRP A 162 -26.79 -1.46 -14.79
C TRP A 162 -26.11 -2.22 -13.65
N SER A 163 -24.76 -2.18 -13.64
CA SER A 163 -23.93 -2.87 -12.65
C SER A 163 -24.15 -4.38 -12.61
N THR A 164 -24.46 -4.98 -13.76
CA THR A 164 -24.60 -6.43 -13.91
C THR A 164 -23.81 -6.91 -15.13
N PRO A 165 -23.43 -8.21 -15.19
CA PRO A 165 -22.80 -8.76 -16.39
C PRO A 165 -23.65 -8.68 -17.67
N THR A 166 -24.96 -8.37 -17.54
CA THR A 166 -25.88 -8.22 -18.66
C THR A 166 -26.07 -6.77 -19.11
N SER A 167 -25.42 -5.78 -18.47
CA SER A 167 -25.54 -4.36 -18.84
C SER A 167 -25.21 -4.12 -20.32
N PHE A 168 -24.10 -4.71 -20.78
CA PHE A 168 -23.66 -4.64 -22.16
C PHE A 168 -24.70 -5.17 -23.15
N GLU A 169 -25.18 -6.40 -22.92
CA GLU A 169 -26.14 -7.06 -23.79
C GLU A 169 -27.47 -6.30 -23.87
N ASP A 170 -27.95 -5.79 -22.73
CA ASP A 170 -29.20 -5.03 -22.66
C ASP A 170 -29.10 -3.73 -23.48
N LEU A 171 -27.99 -2.98 -23.38
CA LEU A 171 -27.80 -1.74 -24.14
C LEU A 171 -27.69 -2.01 -25.63
N VAL A 172 -26.86 -2.97 -26.05
CA VAL A 172 -26.67 -3.28 -27.47
C VAL A 172 -27.96 -3.78 -28.12
N ARG A 173 -28.76 -4.59 -27.41
CA ARG A 173 -30.11 -4.98 -27.85
C ARG A 173 -30.97 -3.77 -28.15
N ASN A 174 -30.96 -2.76 -27.26
CA ASN A 174 -31.76 -1.54 -27.44
C ASN A 174 -31.26 -0.68 -28.60
N CYS A 175 -29.94 -0.63 -28.84
CA CYS A 175 -29.36 0.09 -29.97
C CYS A 175 -29.63 -0.59 -31.32
N GLY A 176 -29.72 -1.92 -31.34
CA GLY A 176 -29.79 -2.76 -32.54
C GLY A 176 -28.37 -3.11 -33.00
N GLN A 177 -27.99 -4.39 -32.93
CA GLN A 177 -26.60 -4.86 -33.04
C GLN A 177 -25.83 -4.32 -34.27
N GLU A 178 -26.47 -4.28 -35.44
CA GLU A 178 -25.90 -3.77 -36.71
C GLU A 178 -25.49 -2.28 -36.66
N ASN A 179 -26.05 -1.52 -35.70
CA ASN A 179 -25.91 -0.07 -35.59
C ASN A 179 -24.82 0.34 -34.59
N VAL A 180 -24.10 -0.61 -34.00
CA VAL A 180 -23.21 -0.36 -32.87
C VAL A 180 -21.78 -0.77 -33.21
N TYR A 181 -20.83 0.13 -33.01
CA TYR A 181 -19.41 -0.21 -33.12
C TYR A 181 -18.77 -0.47 -31.75
N PRO A 182 -18.13 -1.64 -31.53
CA PRO A 182 -17.37 -1.93 -30.32
C PRO A 182 -15.99 -1.27 -30.36
N LEU A 183 -15.68 -0.47 -29.35
CA LEU A 183 -14.34 0.03 -29.08
C LEU A 183 -13.49 -1.04 -28.37
N ARG A 184 -12.21 -0.72 -28.16
CA ARG A 184 -11.29 -1.58 -27.41
C ARG A 184 -11.82 -1.82 -26.00
N GLN A 185 -11.80 -3.07 -25.55
CA GLN A 185 -12.15 -3.42 -24.18
C GLN A 185 -11.16 -2.79 -23.18
N ARG A 186 -11.68 -2.22 -22.09
CA ARG A 186 -10.90 -1.69 -20.96
C ARG A 186 -11.63 -1.98 -19.65
N ASP A 187 -10.88 -2.20 -18.58
CA ASP A 187 -11.40 -2.50 -17.25
C ASP A 187 -11.02 -1.38 -16.27
N ASP A 188 -11.87 -1.15 -15.29
CA ASP A 188 -11.66 -0.18 -14.25
C ASP A 188 -10.80 -0.73 -13.10
N LEU A 189 -10.29 0.19 -12.27
CA LEU A 189 -9.48 -0.16 -11.11
C LEU A 189 -10.38 -0.32 -9.89
N ASP A 190 -10.92 -1.53 -9.73
CA ASP A 190 -12.04 -1.78 -8.82
C ASP A 190 -11.68 -2.56 -7.55
N SER A 191 -10.42 -2.98 -7.42
CA SER A 191 -9.82 -3.58 -6.21
C SER A 191 -8.41 -3.05 -6.05
N PHE A 192 -7.88 -3.08 -4.83
CA PHE A 192 -6.51 -2.67 -4.58
C PHE A 192 -5.52 -3.63 -5.24
N LYS A 193 -5.87 -4.92 -5.36
CA LYS A 193 -5.11 -5.87 -6.18
C LYS A 193 -4.98 -5.42 -7.64
N ALA A 194 -6.06 -4.93 -8.25
CA ALA A 194 -6.02 -4.40 -9.62
C ALA A 194 -5.09 -3.18 -9.74
N VAL A 195 -5.09 -2.31 -8.73
CA VAL A 195 -4.18 -1.16 -8.64
C VAL A 195 -2.71 -1.62 -8.62
N LEU A 196 -2.37 -2.60 -7.78
CA LEU A 196 -1.01 -3.14 -7.69
C LEU A 196 -0.55 -3.84 -8.99
N VAL A 197 -1.46 -4.50 -9.70
CA VAL A 197 -1.18 -5.10 -11.02
C VAL A 197 -0.94 -4.01 -12.07
N ALA A 198 -1.71 -2.93 -12.03
CA ALA A 198 -1.61 -1.81 -12.97
C ALA A 198 -0.48 -0.82 -12.65
N ARG A 199 0.27 -0.99 -11.55
CA ARG A 199 1.22 0.01 -11.02
C ARG A 199 2.20 0.59 -12.04
N ARG A 200 2.74 -0.22 -12.96
CA ARG A 200 3.66 0.27 -14.01
C ARG A 200 2.96 1.20 -14.99
N GLY A 201 1.73 0.85 -15.39
CA GLY A 201 0.90 1.74 -16.21
C GLY A 201 0.58 3.02 -15.47
N ILE A 202 0.21 2.92 -14.17
CA ILE A 202 -0.07 4.08 -13.31
C ILE A 202 1.13 5.03 -13.27
N ALA A 203 2.34 4.51 -13.05
CA ALA A 203 3.55 5.33 -13.01
C ALA A 203 3.82 6.10 -14.31
N HIS A 204 3.42 5.56 -15.46
CA HIS A 204 3.67 6.17 -16.76
C HIS A 204 2.56 7.14 -17.22
N HIS A 205 1.30 6.85 -16.87
CA HIS A 205 0.14 7.54 -17.45
C HIS A 205 -0.72 8.29 -16.43
N CYS A 206 -0.52 8.06 -15.13
CA CYS A 206 -1.41 8.53 -14.07
C CYS A 206 -0.59 9.20 -12.95
N PRO A 207 -0.02 10.41 -13.19
CA PRO A 207 0.92 11.04 -12.26
C PRO A 207 0.32 11.37 -10.89
N THR A 208 -0.97 11.69 -10.82
CA THR A 208 -1.65 12.03 -9.55
C THR A 208 -1.86 10.77 -8.72
N LEU A 209 -2.38 9.71 -9.35
CA LEU A 209 -2.56 8.42 -8.71
C LEU A 209 -1.22 7.81 -8.31
N PHE A 210 -0.19 7.93 -9.15
CA PHE A 210 1.15 7.48 -8.83
C PHE A 210 1.71 8.16 -7.57
N LYS A 211 1.56 9.49 -7.46
CA LYS A 211 1.95 10.25 -6.25
C LYS A 211 1.20 9.78 -5.01
N LEU A 212 -0.10 9.50 -5.13
CA LEU A 212 -0.90 8.94 -4.04
C LEU A 212 -0.34 7.58 -3.59
N LEU A 213 -0.04 6.67 -4.52
CA LEU A 213 0.50 5.35 -4.20
C LEU A 213 1.87 5.43 -3.53
N ILE A 214 2.76 6.34 -3.95
CA ILE A 214 4.04 6.56 -3.28
C ILE A 214 3.81 7.06 -1.85
N ARG A 215 2.97 8.10 -1.69
CA ARG A 215 2.72 8.73 -0.38
C ARG A 215 2.17 7.74 0.65
N GLU A 216 1.34 6.81 0.21
CA GLU A 216 0.72 5.80 1.07
C GLU A 216 1.53 4.49 1.15
N GLY A 217 2.74 4.44 0.58
CA GLY A 217 3.65 3.29 0.66
C GLY A 217 3.25 2.09 -0.17
N TYR A 218 2.46 2.30 -1.23
CA TYR A 218 1.91 1.25 -2.09
C TYR A 218 2.61 1.10 -3.44
N TYR A 219 3.64 1.91 -3.68
CA TYR A 219 4.49 1.78 -4.86
C TYR A 219 5.90 1.37 -4.45
N LEU A 220 6.23 0.10 -4.72
CA LEU A 220 7.60 -0.41 -4.61
C LEU A 220 8.20 -0.43 -6.02
N PRO A 221 9.39 0.17 -6.24
CA PRO A 221 10.10 -0.03 -7.49
C PRO A 221 10.47 -1.52 -7.66
N ASP A 222 10.72 -1.96 -8.89
CA ASP A 222 10.97 -3.38 -9.20
C ASP A 222 12.35 -3.87 -8.72
N ASP A 223 13.09 -3.03 -8.00
CA ASP A 223 14.30 -3.42 -7.29
C ASP A 223 13.96 -4.36 -6.12
N ARG A 224 14.80 -5.40 -5.96
CA ARG A 224 14.64 -6.43 -4.92
C ARG A 224 14.76 -5.88 -3.49
N TYR A 225 15.01 -4.58 -3.32
CA TYR A 225 15.15 -3.93 -2.04
C TYR A 225 13.85 -3.21 -1.70
N VAL A 226 13.08 -3.80 -0.78
CA VAL A 226 11.94 -3.11 -0.18
C VAL A 226 12.50 -2.04 0.74
N ASP A 227 12.37 -0.78 0.34
CA ASP A 227 12.67 0.33 1.23
C ASP A 227 11.56 0.42 2.29
N PHE A 228 11.84 -0.12 3.47
CA PHE A 228 10.92 -0.10 4.59
C PHE A 228 10.61 1.32 5.10
N ASP A 229 11.45 2.31 4.79
CA ASP A 229 11.21 3.71 5.15
C ASP A 229 10.03 4.32 4.37
N LEU A 230 9.62 3.68 3.26
CA LEU A 230 8.46 4.08 2.45
C LEU A 230 7.16 3.39 2.87
N LEU A 231 7.22 2.39 3.76
CA LEU A 231 6.05 1.60 4.14
C LEU A 231 5.45 2.13 5.46
N PRO A 232 4.11 2.32 5.54
CA PRO A 232 3.44 2.73 6.78
C PRO A 232 3.27 1.54 7.75
N ILE A 233 4.33 0.76 7.95
CA ILE A 233 4.33 -0.43 8.80
C ILE A 233 5.43 -0.34 9.85
N SER A 234 5.20 -0.98 10.99
CA SER A 234 6.27 -1.22 11.95
C SER A 234 7.06 -2.48 11.58
N ILE A 235 8.37 -2.44 11.79
CA ILE A 235 9.29 -3.50 11.37
C ILE A 235 9.61 -4.39 12.58
N PRO A 236 9.21 -5.68 12.59
CA PRO A 236 9.55 -6.59 13.67
C PRO A 236 11.04 -6.95 13.61
N VAL A 237 11.75 -6.71 14.71
CA VAL A 237 13.16 -7.06 14.88
C VAL A 237 13.40 -7.83 16.16
N VAL A 238 14.42 -8.67 16.14
CA VAL A 238 14.89 -9.41 17.30
C VAL A 238 16.27 -8.93 17.72
N THR A 239 16.55 -9.00 19.01
CA THR A 239 17.85 -8.60 19.58
C THR A 239 18.31 -9.67 20.56
N ALA A 240 19.56 -10.10 20.44
CA ALA A 240 20.16 -11.09 21.30
C ALA A 240 20.98 -10.43 22.41
N ILE A 241 20.66 -10.72 23.67
CA ILE A 241 21.56 -10.48 24.80
C ILE A 241 22.33 -11.78 25.01
N VAL A 242 23.39 -11.97 24.23
CA VAL A 242 24.25 -13.16 24.31
C VAL A 242 25.19 -12.99 25.49
N GLN A 243 25.15 -13.94 26.42
CA GLN A 243 25.88 -13.89 27.67
C GLN A 243 26.82 -15.06 27.81
N ARG A 244 27.92 -14.84 28.53
CA ARG A 244 28.79 -15.90 29.04
C ARG A 244 29.32 -15.54 30.42
N ARG A 245 29.85 -16.54 31.10
CA ARG A 245 30.58 -16.36 32.35
C ARG A 245 32.02 -15.95 32.03
N GLY A 246 32.38 -14.70 32.36
CA GLY A 246 33.77 -14.25 32.35
C GLY A 246 34.53 -14.76 33.58
N THR A 247 35.80 -14.37 33.69
CA THR A 247 36.68 -14.78 34.81
C THR A 247 36.13 -14.29 36.16
N ASP A 248 35.66 -13.04 36.22
CA ASP A 248 35.26 -12.38 37.47
C ASP A 248 33.79 -11.94 37.48
N GLU A 249 33.15 -11.78 36.32
CA GLU A 249 31.76 -11.33 36.22
C GLU A 249 31.07 -11.81 34.94
N LEU A 250 29.79 -11.47 34.80
CA LEU A 250 28.99 -11.74 33.62
C LEU A 250 29.44 -10.85 32.45
N GLU A 251 29.58 -11.43 31.27
CA GLU A 251 29.96 -10.70 30.05
C GLU A 251 28.85 -10.78 29.01
N VAL A 252 28.66 -9.69 28.27
CA VAL A 252 27.69 -9.57 27.18
C VAL A 252 28.43 -9.38 25.88
N LEU A 253 28.02 -10.10 24.83
CA LEU A 253 28.57 -9.92 23.49
C LEU A 253 28.07 -8.59 22.90
N MET A 254 29.02 -7.75 22.50
CA MET A 254 28.77 -6.50 21.79
C MET A 254 29.49 -6.52 20.44
N GLN A 255 28.97 -5.73 19.50
CA GLN A 255 29.57 -5.53 18.19
C GLN A 255 29.46 -4.07 17.75
N THR A 256 30.21 -3.70 16.72
CA THR A 256 30.07 -2.41 16.03
C THR A 256 29.13 -2.57 14.84
N ARG A 257 28.07 -1.77 14.79
CA ARG A 257 27.15 -1.70 13.64
C ARG A 257 27.88 -1.24 12.38
N TRP A 258 27.78 -1.98 11.29
CA TRP A 258 28.46 -1.63 10.04
C TRP A 258 27.56 -1.79 8.81
N LYS A 259 26.69 -0.79 8.58
CA LYS A 259 25.72 -0.80 7.49
C LYS A 259 25.76 0.51 6.67
N PRO A 260 26.93 0.93 6.14
CA PRO A 260 27.10 2.27 5.55
C PRO A 260 26.20 2.56 4.34
N GLY A 261 25.76 1.52 3.62
CA GLY A 261 24.87 1.66 2.46
C GLY A 261 23.38 1.71 2.79
N THR A 262 22.97 1.24 3.98
CA THR A 262 21.53 1.07 4.33
C THR A 262 21.14 1.74 5.64
N ASP A 263 22.10 2.02 6.53
CA ASP A 263 21.94 2.79 7.76
C ASP A 263 23.22 3.59 8.05
N PRO A 264 23.47 4.66 7.28
CA PRO A 264 24.68 5.47 7.43
C PRO A 264 24.71 6.25 8.75
N THR A 265 23.55 6.53 9.35
CA THR A 265 23.45 7.34 10.58
C THR A 265 24.00 6.60 11.79
N TYR A 266 23.70 5.31 11.94
CA TYR A 266 24.15 4.49 13.08
C TYR A 266 25.36 3.61 12.76
N THR A 267 25.89 3.65 11.54
CA THR A 267 27.14 2.95 11.22
C THR A 267 28.27 3.47 12.12
N GLY A 268 28.89 2.57 12.88
CA GLY A 268 29.92 2.87 13.87
C GLY A 268 29.46 2.82 15.33
N SER A 269 28.15 2.81 15.60
CA SER A 269 27.64 2.67 16.97
C SER A 269 27.82 1.24 17.50
N LEU A 270 27.88 1.08 18.82
CA LEU A 270 27.82 -0.23 19.47
C LEU A 270 26.41 -0.79 19.46
N GLU A 271 26.26 -2.08 19.19
CA GLU A 271 24.98 -2.78 19.20
C GLU A 271 25.10 -4.20 19.74
N LEU A 272 23.94 -4.76 20.07
CA LEU A 272 23.74 -6.18 20.29
C LEU A 272 23.44 -6.87 18.95
N PRO A 273 23.78 -8.15 18.77
CA PRO A 273 23.36 -8.92 17.60
C PRO A 273 21.85 -8.84 17.37
N SER A 274 21.44 -8.36 16.20
CA SER A 274 20.04 -7.98 15.95
C SER A 274 19.67 -8.02 14.48
N GLY A 275 18.45 -8.48 14.16
CA GLY A 275 17.97 -8.45 12.79
C GLY A 275 16.48 -8.66 12.62
N LEU A 276 16.06 -8.83 11.37
CA LEU A 276 14.66 -8.90 10.97
C LEU A 276 14.07 -10.27 11.29
N VAL A 277 12.78 -10.31 11.62
CA VAL A 277 12.03 -11.57 11.64
C VAL A 277 11.53 -11.87 10.23
N HIS A 278 11.94 -13.01 9.66
CA HIS A 278 11.46 -13.42 8.35
C HIS A 278 10.00 -13.88 8.37
N LYS A 279 9.37 -13.92 7.20
CA LYS A 279 7.97 -14.35 7.05
C LYS A 279 7.78 -15.77 7.59
N HIS A 280 6.87 -15.92 8.55
CA HIS A 280 6.56 -17.18 9.27
C HIS A 280 7.72 -17.76 10.09
N GLU A 281 8.78 -17.00 10.31
CA GLU A 281 9.87 -17.39 11.20
C GLU A 281 9.49 -17.09 12.66
N PRO A 282 9.61 -18.06 13.59
CA PRO A 282 9.49 -17.78 15.01
C PRO A 282 10.57 -16.80 15.50
N ALA A 283 10.19 -15.77 16.25
CA ALA A 283 11.13 -14.76 16.75
C ALA A 283 12.31 -15.34 17.57
N HIS A 284 12.08 -16.39 18.34
CA HIS A 284 13.13 -17.07 19.11
C HIS A 284 14.11 -17.88 18.23
N GLN A 285 13.70 -18.28 17.02
CA GLN A 285 14.61 -18.90 16.04
C GLN A 285 15.34 -17.82 15.24
N ALA A 286 14.63 -16.74 14.87
CA ALA A 286 15.23 -15.57 14.23
C ALA A 286 16.41 -15.06 15.05
N VAL A 287 16.26 -14.88 16.37
CA VAL A 287 17.37 -14.35 17.19
C VAL A 287 18.59 -15.27 17.23
N VAL A 288 18.40 -16.59 17.20
CA VAL A 288 19.50 -17.56 17.14
C VAL A 288 20.19 -17.51 15.79
N ARG A 289 19.42 -17.43 14.70
CA ARG A 289 19.93 -17.25 13.34
C ARG A 289 20.77 -15.96 13.24
N GLU A 290 20.25 -14.83 13.71
CA GLU A 290 20.96 -13.55 13.66
C GLU A 290 22.29 -13.60 14.43
N VAL A 291 22.33 -14.24 15.61
CA VAL A 291 23.60 -14.43 16.36
C VAL A 291 24.59 -15.24 15.53
N GLN A 292 24.16 -16.34 14.91
CA GLN A 292 25.04 -17.18 14.10
C GLN A 292 25.53 -16.45 12.85
N GLU A 293 24.64 -15.79 12.12
CA GLU A 293 24.96 -15.08 10.88
C GLU A 293 25.88 -13.88 11.13
N GLU A 294 25.65 -13.09 12.18
CA GLU A 294 26.44 -11.89 12.47
C GLU A 294 27.77 -12.19 13.18
N THR A 295 27.84 -13.25 13.99
CA THR A 295 28.97 -13.45 14.93
C THR A 295 29.70 -14.78 14.77
N GLY A 296 29.10 -15.78 14.09
CA GLY A 296 29.62 -17.14 13.99
C GLY A 296 29.35 -18.03 15.23
N LEU A 297 28.82 -17.48 16.32
CA LEU A 297 28.50 -18.24 17.52
C LEU A 297 27.18 -19.01 17.38
N GLU A 298 27.15 -20.20 17.96
CA GLU A 298 25.91 -20.94 18.18
C GLU A 298 25.34 -20.58 19.55
N ALA A 299 24.07 -20.16 19.56
CA ALA A 299 23.41 -19.69 20.77
C ALA A 299 22.07 -20.40 21.02
N GLU A 300 21.68 -20.46 22.29
CA GLU A 300 20.38 -20.97 22.72
C GLU A 300 19.63 -19.88 23.50
N VAL A 301 18.34 -19.69 23.21
CA VAL A 301 17.47 -18.77 23.97
C VAL A 301 17.19 -19.35 25.36
N LEU A 302 17.50 -18.57 26.38
CA LEU A 302 17.19 -18.90 27.78
C LEU A 302 15.73 -18.63 28.07
N SER A 303 14.89 -19.67 28.04
CA SER A 303 13.48 -19.60 28.46
C SER A 303 13.25 -20.00 29.92
N SER A 304 14.31 -20.29 30.67
CA SER A 304 14.22 -20.75 32.08
C SER A 304 13.67 -19.70 33.04
N HIS A 305 13.68 -18.42 32.64
CA HIS A 305 13.08 -17.32 33.40
C HIS A 305 11.55 -17.27 33.26
N LEU A 306 10.99 -18.06 32.34
CA LEU A 306 9.55 -18.19 32.13
C LEU A 306 9.02 -19.43 32.86
N GLU A 307 7.82 -19.28 33.40
CA GLU A 307 7.04 -20.40 33.93
C GLU A 307 6.87 -21.49 32.85
N PRO A 308 6.90 -22.79 33.19
CA PRO A 308 6.84 -23.87 32.23
C PRO A 308 5.66 -23.77 31.24
N GLU A 309 4.49 -23.36 31.71
CA GLU A 309 3.28 -23.12 30.91
C GLU A 309 3.39 -21.94 29.95
N MET A 310 4.30 -21.00 30.20
CA MET A 310 4.57 -19.84 29.34
C MET A 310 5.69 -20.11 28.32
N ARG A 311 6.38 -21.25 28.42
CA ARG A 311 7.36 -21.68 27.42
C ARG A 311 6.64 -22.00 26.11
N LEU A 312 7.41 -22.01 25.03
CA LEU A 312 6.89 -22.04 23.67
C LEU A 312 5.88 -23.19 23.45
N GLN A 313 4.63 -22.84 23.14
CA GLN A 313 3.59 -23.79 22.77
C GLN A 313 3.10 -23.46 21.36
N ALA A 314 3.26 -24.43 20.46
CA ALA A 314 2.73 -24.34 19.10
C ALA A 314 1.33 -24.96 19.06
N HIS A 315 0.39 -24.23 18.50
CA HIS A 315 -0.92 -24.75 18.13
C HIS A 315 -0.98 -24.90 16.61
N ARG A 316 -1.31 -26.10 16.14
CA ARG A 316 -1.56 -26.38 14.73
C ARG A 316 -3.06 -26.51 14.50
N GLY A 317 -3.59 -25.63 13.66
CA GLY A 317 -4.99 -25.57 13.30
C GLY A 317 -5.37 -26.57 12.20
N PRO A 318 -6.68 -26.75 11.94
CA PRO A 318 -7.18 -27.68 10.93
C PRO A 318 -6.95 -27.22 9.48
N ARG A 319 -6.42 -26.01 9.26
CA ARG A 319 -6.16 -25.44 7.93
C ARG A 319 -4.68 -25.43 7.56
N ASP A 320 -3.87 -26.27 8.21
CA ASP A 320 -2.41 -26.30 8.09
C ASP A 320 -1.72 -24.99 8.56
N ASP A 321 -2.44 -24.17 9.34
CA ASP A 321 -1.91 -23.01 10.03
C ASP A 321 -1.22 -23.43 11.33
N THR A 322 -0.10 -22.78 11.66
CA THR A 322 0.60 -22.96 12.94
C THR A 322 0.82 -21.60 13.58
N ALA A 323 0.44 -21.49 14.85
CA ALA A 323 0.65 -20.29 15.66
C ALA A 323 1.41 -20.66 16.94
N ILE A 324 2.24 -19.73 17.41
CA ILE A 324 2.99 -19.87 18.67
C ILE A 324 2.68 -18.69 19.58
N ALA A 325 2.61 -18.94 20.88
CA ALA A 325 2.76 -17.90 21.90
C ALA A 325 4.20 -17.92 22.43
N TYR A 326 4.78 -16.74 22.64
CA TYR A 326 6.12 -16.61 23.23
C TYR A 326 6.22 -15.32 24.05
N ALA A 327 7.12 -15.32 25.03
CA ALA A 327 7.43 -14.17 25.85
C ALA A 327 8.91 -13.78 25.63
N PRO A 328 9.20 -12.68 24.92
CA PRO A 328 10.57 -12.15 24.87
C PRO A 328 10.96 -11.60 26.24
N PHE A 329 12.26 -11.54 26.51
CA PHE A 329 12.80 -11.00 27.75
C PHE A 329 12.41 -9.53 27.96
N CYS A 330 12.50 -8.72 26.90
CA CYS A 330 11.91 -7.39 26.89
C CYS A 330 11.45 -7.00 25.47
N ARG A 331 10.62 -5.95 25.39
CA ARG A 331 10.14 -5.40 24.12
C ARG A 331 10.52 -3.93 24.04
N THR A 332 10.87 -3.47 22.84
CA THR A 332 11.19 -2.07 22.58
C THR A 332 10.43 -1.57 21.36
N GLN A 333 10.29 -0.25 21.28
CA GLN A 333 9.64 0.40 20.15
C GLN A 333 10.36 1.69 19.83
N GLN A 334 10.69 1.88 18.55
CA GLN A 334 11.12 3.18 18.05
C GLN A 334 9.88 4.05 17.85
N THR A 335 9.73 5.10 18.67
CA THR A 335 8.54 5.96 18.66
C THR A 335 8.71 7.21 17.80
N GLN A 336 9.95 7.56 17.44
CA GLN A 336 10.26 8.74 16.64
C GLN A 336 11.63 8.58 15.95
N GLY A 337 11.72 9.04 14.70
CA GLY A 337 12.97 9.07 13.93
C GLY A 337 13.49 7.69 13.54
N GLY A 338 14.21 7.61 12.42
CA GLY A 338 14.66 6.33 11.85
C GLY A 338 13.48 5.41 11.49
N ARG A 339 13.79 4.13 11.33
CA ARG A 339 12.82 3.07 11.00
C ARG A 339 11.92 2.74 12.21
N ALA A 340 10.64 2.48 11.94
CA ALA A 340 9.61 2.16 12.94
C ALA A 340 9.75 0.74 13.53
N TYR A 341 10.86 0.45 14.21
CA TYR A 341 11.14 -0.88 14.75
C TYR A 341 10.25 -1.25 15.94
N ILE A 342 9.82 -2.51 15.98
CA ILE A 342 9.27 -3.20 17.15
C ILE A 342 10.24 -4.30 17.53
N GLY A 343 10.99 -4.08 18.61
CA GLY A 343 12.05 -4.96 19.07
C GLY A 343 11.56 -6.00 20.07
N MET A 344 12.09 -7.21 19.93
CA MET A 344 11.91 -8.34 20.84
C MET A 344 13.28 -8.86 21.27
N ALA A 345 13.67 -8.59 22.50
CA ALA A 345 14.96 -9.02 23.01
C ALA A 345 14.87 -10.40 23.67
N PHE A 346 15.89 -11.22 23.49
CA PHE A 346 16.01 -12.55 24.10
C PHE A 346 17.33 -12.70 24.84
N LEU A 347 17.29 -13.27 26.05
CA LEU A 347 18.49 -13.72 26.74
C LEU A 347 19.00 -14.97 26.03
N CYS A 348 20.27 -14.98 25.65
CA CYS A 348 20.89 -16.11 24.97
C CYS A 348 22.16 -16.55 25.71
N LYS A 349 22.46 -17.84 25.67
CA LYS A 349 23.76 -18.39 26.08
C LYS A 349 24.50 -18.95 24.88
N VAL A 350 25.82 -18.92 24.92
CA VAL A 350 26.64 -19.60 23.91
C VAL A 350 26.64 -21.10 24.18
N VAL A 351 26.42 -21.90 23.15
CA VAL A 351 26.48 -23.37 23.21
C VAL A 351 27.55 -23.97 22.29
N GLY A 352 28.10 -23.17 21.37
CA GLY A 352 29.13 -23.59 20.43
C GLY A 352 29.57 -22.46 19.50
N GLY A 353 30.36 -22.81 18.48
CA GLY A 353 30.87 -21.89 17.47
C GLY A 353 32.10 -21.08 17.92
N GLU A 354 32.69 -20.37 16.97
CA GLU A 354 33.81 -19.45 17.18
C GLU A 354 33.44 -18.06 16.67
N LEU A 355 33.95 -17.03 17.33
CA LEU A 355 33.74 -15.65 16.90
C LEU A 355 34.44 -15.41 15.57
N HIS A 356 33.66 -15.06 14.56
CA HIS A 356 34.17 -14.65 13.26
C HIS A 356 33.54 -13.34 12.83
N ALA A 357 34.31 -12.52 12.10
CA ALA A 357 33.81 -11.25 11.59
C ALA A 357 32.83 -11.48 10.43
N ASN A 358 31.68 -10.81 10.46
CA ASN A 358 30.77 -10.64 9.32
C ASN A 358 30.90 -9.21 8.75
N PRO A 359 31.90 -8.92 7.90
CA PRO A 359 32.25 -7.56 7.50
C PRO A 359 31.16 -6.82 6.69
N SER A 360 30.10 -7.51 6.25
CA SER A 360 28.98 -6.89 5.53
C SER A 360 27.97 -6.17 6.43
N GLU A 361 27.85 -6.55 7.70
CA GLU A 361 26.78 -6.03 8.58
C GLU A 361 27.26 -5.55 9.95
N SER A 362 28.28 -6.18 10.52
CA SER A 362 28.84 -5.81 11.81
C SER A 362 30.36 -6.09 11.89
N LYS A 363 31.05 -5.42 12.81
CA LYS A 363 32.50 -5.54 12.99
C LYS A 363 32.86 -5.55 14.46
N ASN A 364 34.12 -5.94 14.75
CA ASN A 364 34.72 -5.85 16.08
C ASN A 364 33.82 -6.49 17.15
N HIS A 365 33.61 -7.79 17.09
CA HIS A 365 32.88 -8.53 18.11
C HIS A 365 33.74 -8.69 19.37
N PHE A 366 33.21 -8.33 20.53
CA PHE A 366 33.92 -8.45 21.81
C PHE A 366 32.97 -8.72 22.98
N TRP A 367 33.55 -9.27 24.03
CA TRP A 367 32.85 -9.50 25.29
C TRP A 367 33.05 -8.30 26.21
N LEU A 368 31.96 -7.64 26.56
CA LEU A 368 31.95 -6.48 27.45
C LEU A 368 31.50 -6.92 28.84
N ARG A 369 32.26 -6.53 29.87
CA ARG A 369 31.89 -6.84 31.25
C ARG A 369 30.63 -6.09 31.65
N LEU A 370 29.78 -6.71 32.48
CA LEU A 370 28.52 -6.10 32.91
C LEU A 370 28.75 -4.77 33.66
N SER A 371 29.82 -4.67 34.45
CA SER A 371 30.24 -3.45 35.12
C SER A 371 30.57 -2.32 34.13
N GLU A 372 31.36 -2.59 33.09
CA GLU A 372 31.73 -1.64 32.04
C GLU A 372 30.50 -1.22 31.21
N LEU A 373 29.65 -2.18 30.82
CA LEU A 373 28.38 -1.88 30.15
C LEU A 373 27.51 -0.93 30.98
N THR A 374 27.44 -1.14 32.29
CA THR A 374 26.68 -0.30 33.22
C THR A 374 27.22 1.14 33.26
N GLU A 375 28.54 1.31 33.20
CA GLU A 375 29.20 2.60 33.15
C GLU A 375 28.96 3.30 31.81
N MET A 376 29.14 2.61 30.69
CA MET A 376 28.89 3.16 29.35
C MET A 376 27.44 3.63 29.17
N LEU A 377 26.44 2.88 29.66
CA LEU A 377 25.02 3.29 29.58
C LEU A 377 24.70 4.54 30.40
N ARG A 378 25.53 4.85 31.40
CA ARG A 378 25.41 6.03 32.26
C ARG A 378 26.13 7.23 31.64
N GLU A 379 27.32 7.01 31.10
CA GLU A 379 28.22 8.08 30.67
C GLU A 379 28.08 8.42 29.19
N ASN A 380 28.03 7.43 28.30
CA ASN A 380 28.04 7.61 26.84
C ASN A 380 26.96 6.75 26.14
N PRO A 381 25.66 6.85 26.50
CA PRO A 381 24.61 6.07 25.87
C PRO A 381 24.41 6.37 24.37
N GLU A 382 24.87 7.52 23.88
CA GLU A 382 24.83 7.94 22.48
C GLU A 382 25.77 7.15 21.57
N ASP A 383 26.79 6.51 22.13
CA ASP A 383 27.71 5.64 21.37
C ASP A 383 27.05 4.30 20.98
N MET A 384 25.86 4.03 21.53
CA MET A 384 25.10 2.80 21.29
C MET A 384 23.92 3.02 20.36
N PHE A 385 23.59 1.99 19.59
CA PHE A 385 22.39 1.99 18.76
C PHE A 385 21.14 2.25 19.60
N THR A 386 20.38 3.28 19.24
CA THR A 386 19.30 3.83 20.08
C THR A 386 18.27 2.79 20.51
N LEU A 387 17.91 1.83 19.64
CA LEU A 387 16.95 0.79 19.97
C LEU A 387 17.45 -0.18 21.05
N ASN A 388 18.78 -0.35 21.19
CA ASN A 388 19.39 -1.24 22.18
C ASN A 388 19.58 -0.60 23.54
N VAL A 389 19.71 0.73 23.64
CA VAL A 389 19.87 1.43 24.94
C VAL A 389 18.79 1.04 25.98
N PRO A 390 17.48 1.08 25.68
CA PRO A 390 16.47 0.64 26.64
C PRO A 390 16.52 -0.86 26.93
N VAL A 391 16.91 -1.72 25.97
CA VAL A 391 17.12 -3.16 26.18
C VAL A 391 18.23 -3.40 27.21
N LEU A 392 19.38 -2.73 27.02
CA LEU A 392 20.56 -2.87 27.86
C LEU A 392 20.32 -2.31 29.26
N ARG A 393 19.63 -1.17 29.39
CA ARG A 393 19.22 -0.62 30.70
C ARG A 393 18.31 -1.59 31.46
N TRP A 394 17.33 -2.18 30.76
CA TRP A 394 16.45 -3.20 31.32
C TRP A 394 17.24 -4.42 31.80
N TYR A 395 18.16 -4.90 30.96
CA TYR A 395 19.00 -6.05 31.26
C TYR A 395 19.92 -5.83 32.47
N VAL A 396 20.61 -4.69 32.56
CA VAL A 396 21.49 -4.36 33.69
C VAL A 396 20.70 -4.36 35.01
N GLU A 397 19.52 -3.74 35.03
CA GLU A 397 18.68 -3.72 36.23
C GLU A 397 18.15 -5.10 36.61
N TYR A 398 17.80 -5.93 35.62
CA TYR A 398 17.43 -7.32 35.84
C TYR A 398 18.60 -8.13 36.42
N ALA A 399 19.80 -8.00 35.84
CA ALA A 399 20.99 -8.72 36.27
C ALA A 399 21.38 -8.38 37.72
N ARG A 400 21.21 -7.13 38.16
CA ARG A 400 21.43 -6.74 39.57
C ARG A 400 20.55 -7.49 40.56
N ARG A 401 19.33 -7.85 40.16
CA ARG A 401 18.34 -8.51 41.03
C ARG A 401 18.35 -10.03 40.90
N HIS A 402 18.85 -10.55 39.78
CA HIS A 402 18.73 -11.96 39.39
C HIS A 402 20.07 -12.59 38.96
N MET A 403 21.20 -12.10 39.50
CA MET A 403 22.54 -12.56 39.14
C MET A 403 22.72 -14.08 39.31
N ASP A 404 22.29 -14.62 40.45
CA ASP A 404 22.42 -16.06 40.73
C ASP A 404 21.67 -16.92 39.71
N PHE A 405 20.49 -16.44 39.28
CA PHE A 405 19.71 -17.10 38.25
C PHE A 405 20.43 -17.06 36.89
N LEU A 406 20.94 -15.89 36.49
CA LEU A 406 21.68 -15.75 35.23
C LEU A 406 22.91 -16.65 35.19
N LEU A 407 23.70 -16.67 36.25
CA LEU A 407 24.89 -17.52 36.35
C LEU A 407 24.54 -19.01 36.34
N SER A 408 23.46 -19.41 37.01
CA SER A 408 22.97 -20.80 37.02
C SER A 408 22.48 -21.23 35.64
N ALA A 409 21.76 -20.37 34.93
CA ALA A 409 21.20 -20.64 33.61
C ALA A 409 22.28 -20.83 32.51
N LEU A 410 23.49 -20.30 32.73
CA LEU A 410 24.63 -20.49 31.84
C LEU A 410 25.33 -21.86 32.00
N GLY A 411 25.02 -22.62 33.07
CA GLY A 411 25.68 -23.90 33.36
C GLY A 411 27.07 -23.76 34.00
N GLY A 412 27.56 -24.85 34.59
CA GLY A 412 28.95 -24.94 35.09
C GLY A 412 29.92 -25.12 33.92
N ALA A 413 31.04 -24.41 33.97
CA ALA A 413 32.10 -24.42 32.95
C ALA A 413 32.59 -25.83 32.57
#